data_AF-A0AAN7TXD6-F1
#
_entry.id   AF-A0AAN7TXD6-F1
#
_cell.length_a   1.000
_cell.length_b   1.000
_cell.length_c   1.000
_cell.angle_alpha   90.00
_cell.angle_beta   90.00
_cell.angle_gamma   90.00
#
_symmetry.space_group_name_H-M   'P 1'
#
loop_
_entity.id
_entity.type
_entity.pdbx_description
1 polymer ?
#
loop_
_entity_poly.entity_id
_entity_poly.type
_entity_poly.pdbx_seq_one_letter_code
_entity_poly.pdbx_strand_id
1 'polypeptide(L)'
;MALSSRELPLPTVPSISSLSQAHATLLHCWNRLLRSDRAPLPQGPLTGQTTQIAEGMQQFRDWLQKWERGFSEFLTIEFDTMDTAALTQCRVLKANHLACIIMVSDPETRPDQSAAMAIEFRAIVELAEAVLQARITSPTPSASNATPVDANLVTSGLDVYGPLQVVLAQCTVMELWSRAHQLYKMNRVNLS
;
A
#
# COMPACT_ATOMS: atom_id res chain seq x y z
N MET A 1 -3.52 -33.91 12.25
CA MET A 1 -2.76 -32.86 12.97
C MET A 1 -3.09 -31.53 12.32
N ALA A 2 -3.80 -30.66 13.02
CA ALA A 2 -4.21 -29.36 12.50
C ALA A 2 -3.01 -28.41 12.51
N LEU A 3 -2.55 -27.99 11.33
CA LEU A 3 -1.70 -26.81 11.19
C LEU A 3 -2.57 -25.61 11.58
N SER A 4 -2.52 -25.23 12.86
CA SER A 4 -3.08 -23.96 13.30
C SER A 4 -2.35 -22.88 12.53
N SER A 5 -3.02 -22.30 11.52
CA SER A 5 -2.49 -21.17 10.78
C SER A 5 -2.14 -20.09 11.81
N ARG A 6 -0.84 -19.89 12.05
CA ARG A 6 -0.28 -18.84 12.91
C ARG A 6 -0.42 -17.48 12.21
N GLU A 7 -1.57 -17.22 11.62
CA GLU A 7 -1.85 -15.95 11.00
C GLU A 7 -2.28 -14.98 12.10
N LEU A 8 -1.44 -13.98 12.34
CA LEU A 8 -1.76 -12.93 13.30
C LEU A 8 -3.02 -12.19 12.81
N PRO A 9 -3.99 -11.91 13.72
CA PRO A 9 -5.19 -11.18 13.36
C PRO A 9 -4.84 -9.80 12.78
N LEU A 10 -5.73 -9.25 11.95
CA LEU A 10 -5.55 -7.88 11.45
C LEU A 10 -5.39 -6.94 12.65
N PRO A 11 -4.41 -6.03 12.64
CA PRO A 11 -4.18 -5.14 13.75
C PRO A 11 -5.44 -4.31 13.99
N THR A 12 -5.86 -4.16 15.24
CA THR A 12 -6.96 -3.25 15.54
C THR A 12 -6.48 -1.82 15.28
N VAL A 13 -7.22 -1.07 14.45
CA VAL A 13 -6.92 0.35 14.19
C VAL A 13 -8.01 1.19 14.87
N PRO A 14 -7.88 1.50 16.17
CA PRO A 14 -8.83 2.38 16.84
C PRO A 14 -8.63 3.84 16.43
N SER A 15 -7.38 4.27 16.22
CA SER A 15 -6.98 5.60 15.73
C SER A 15 -5.52 5.56 15.27
N ILE A 16 -5.13 6.45 14.36
CA ILE A 16 -3.73 6.64 13.96
C ILE A 16 -3.20 7.89 14.65
N SER A 17 -2.14 7.75 15.45
CA SER A 17 -1.52 8.86 16.19
C SER A 17 -0.12 9.22 15.68
N SER A 18 0.44 8.44 14.75
CA SER A 18 1.74 8.72 14.15
C SER A 18 1.90 8.07 12.77
N LEU A 19 2.82 8.62 11.96
CA LEU A 19 3.20 8.02 10.67
C LEU A 19 3.85 6.64 10.84
N SER A 20 4.62 6.42 11.91
CA SER A 20 5.23 5.12 12.19
C SER A 20 4.18 4.04 12.48
N GLN A 21 3.13 4.38 13.24
CA GLN A 21 2.00 3.48 13.49
C GLN A 21 1.21 3.21 12.20
N ALA A 22 0.91 4.25 11.42
CA ALA A 22 0.22 4.13 10.13
C ALA A 22 0.99 3.18 9.19
N HIS A 23 2.31 3.35 9.11
CA HIS A 23 3.21 2.51 8.33
C HIS A 23 3.20 1.06 8.80
N ALA A 24 3.44 0.81 10.09
CA ALA A 24 3.54 -0.55 10.62
C ALA A 24 2.25 -1.35 10.42
N THR A 25 1.09 -0.71 10.67
CA THR A 25 -0.23 -1.33 10.50
C THR A 25 -0.55 -1.62 9.03
N LEU A 26 -0.25 -0.69 8.13
CA LEU A 26 -0.44 -0.89 6.69
C LEU A 26 0.53 -1.94 6.12
N LEU A 27 1.80 -1.94 6.55
CA LEU A 27 2.77 -2.94 6.14
C LEU A 27 2.35 -4.35 6.55
N HIS A 28 1.76 -4.49 7.75
CA HIS A 28 1.18 -5.75 8.18
C HIS A 28 0.05 -6.20 7.24
N CYS A 29 -0.88 -5.30 6.91
CA CYS A 29 -1.97 -5.58 5.97
C CYS A 29 -1.43 -5.99 4.59
N TRP A 30 -0.50 -5.21 4.02
CA TRP A 30 0.15 -5.49 2.73
C TRP A 30 0.77 -6.90 2.68
N ASN A 31 1.57 -7.24 3.70
CA ASN A 31 2.21 -8.55 3.78
C ASN A 31 1.21 -9.70 3.94
N ARG A 32 0.07 -9.47 4.60
CA ARG A 32 -1.00 -10.47 4.67
C ARG A 32 -1.67 -10.67 3.32
N LEU A 33 -2.02 -9.59 2.62
CA LEU A 33 -2.61 -9.68 1.27
C LEU A 33 -1.71 -10.43 0.29
N LEU A 34 -0.41 -10.14 0.28
CA LEU A 34 0.55 -10.87 -0.56
C LEU A 34 0.65 -12.36 -0.21
N ARG A 35 0.44 -12.74 1.05
CA ARG A 35 0.41 -14.15 1.46
C ARG A 35 -0.89 -14.84 1.07
N SER A 36 -2.02 -14.14 1.18
CA SER A 36 -3.32 -14.65 0.76
C SER A 36 -3.37 -14.91 -0.75
N ASP A 37 -2.77 -14.03 -1.56
CA ASP A 37 -2.67 -14.18 -3.01
C ASP A 37 -1.77 -15.36 -3.45
N ARG A 38 -0.74 -15.69 -2.66
CA ARG A 38 0.22 -16.77 -2.96
C ARG A 38 -0.11 -18.11 -2.30
N ALA A 39 -1.16 -18.18 -1.48
CA ALA A 39 -1.52 -19.40 -0.79
C ALA A 39 -2.03 -20.45 -1.79
N PRO A 40 -1.45 -21.67 -1.83
CA PRO A 40 -1.97 -22.74 -2.66
C PRO A 40 -3.41 -23.04 -2.26
N LEU A 41 -4.32 -23.14 -3.24
CA LEU A 41 -5.70 -23.57 -3.00
C LEU A 41 -5.69 -24.92 -2.25
N PRO A 42 -6.26 -25.00 -1.04
CA PRO A 42 -6.33 -26.26 -0.31
C PRO A 42 -7.17 -27.26 -1.11
N GLN A 43 -6.67 -28.48 -1.32
CA GLN A 43 -7.39 -29.55 -2.04
C GLN A 43 -8.58 -30.09 -1.20
N GLY A 44 -9.66 -29.31 -1.11
CA GLY A 44 -10.87 -29.62 -0.34
C GLY A 44 -12.16 -29.22 -1.07
N PRO A 45 -13.34 -29.52 -0.51
CA PRO A 45 -14.62 -29.23 -1.17
C PRO A 45 -14.79 -27.71 -1.41
N LEU A 46 -14.99 -27.36 -2.69
CA LEU A 46 -14.95 -25.99 -3.23
C LEU A 46 -15.95 -25.03 -2.57
N THR A 47 -17.13 -25.51 -2.16
CA THR A 47 -18.24 -24.67 -1.70
C THR A 47 -18.01 -23.98 -0.36
N GLY A 48 -17.25 -24.56 0.57
CA GLY A 48 -16.93 -23.93 1.85
C GLY A 48 -15.70 -23.01 1.80
N GLN A 49 -14.86 -23.15 0.78
CA GLN A 49 -13.62 -22.37 0.62
C GLN A 49 -13.89 -21.01 0.01
N THR A 50 -14.75 -20.93 -1.00
CA THR A 50 -15.14 -19.66 -1.64
C THR A 50 -15.76 -18.70 -0.63
N THR A 51 -16.56 -19.21 0.32
CA THR A 51 -17.19 -18.40 1.37
C THR A 51 -16.15 -17.85 2.35
N GLN A 52 -15.19 -18.65 2.81
CA GLN A 52 -14.13 -18.20 3.73
C GLN A 52 -13.18 -17.17 3.08
N ILE A 53 -12.85 -17.33 1.80
CA ILE A 53 -12.03 -16.37 1.06
C ILE A 53 -12.81 -15.05 0.91
N ALA A 54 -14.08 -15.10 0.53
CA ALA A 54 -14.92 -13.91 0.40
C ALA A 54 -15.09 -13.16 1.74
N GLU A 55 -15.31 -13.89 2.84
CA GLU A 55 -15.38 -13.33 4.20
C GLU A 55 -14.04 -12.70 4.62
N GLY A 56 -12.91 -13.36 4.33
CA GLY A 56 -11.58 -12.81 4.60
C GLY A 56 -11.32 -11.52 3.83
N MET A 57 -11.66 -11.48 2.54
CA MET A 57 -11.53 -10.27 1.71
C MET A 57 -12.45 -9.14 2.19
N GLN A 58 -13.65 -9.47 2.70
CA GLN A 58 -14.53 -8.48 3.30
C GLN A 58 -13.91 -7.88 4.58
N GLN A 59 -13.29 -8.69 5.43
CA GLN A 59 -12.59 -8.18 6.62
C GLN A 59 -11.43 -7.24 6.26
N PHE A 60 -10.68 -7.54 5.20
CA PHE A 60 -9.64 -6.63 4.70
C PHE A 60 -10.24 -5.31 4.19
N ARG A 61 -11.34 -5.35 3.43
CA ARG A 61 -12.04 -4.14 2.96
C ARG A 61 -12.49 -3.25 4.11
N ASP A 62 -13.16 -3.84 5.11
CA ASP A 62 -13.63 -3.11 6.28
C ASP A 62 -12.47 -2.50 7.08
N TRP A 63 -11.35 -3.23 7.18
CA TRP A 63 -10.14 -2.76 7.82
C TRP A 63 -9.50 -1.58 7.06
N LEU A 64 -9.38 -1.66 5.74
CA LEU A 64 -8.82 -0.59 4.90
C LEU A 64 -9.64 0.69 4.99
N GLN A 65 -10.97 0.58 5.12
CA GLN A 65 -11.85 1.74 5.34
C GLN A 65 -11.61 2.39 6.71
N LYS A 66 -11.43 1.59 7.78
CA LYS A 66 -11.11 2.12 9.11
C LYS A 66 -9.74 2.79 9.14
N TRP A 67 -8.75 2.16 8.51
CA TRP A 67 -7.41 2.72 8.38
C TRP A 67 -7.44 4.06 7.63
N GLU A 68 -8.17 4.14 6.50
CA GLU A 68 -8.32 5.38 5.72
C GLU A 68 -8.94 6.51 6.56
N ARG A 69 -9.98 6.20 7.33
CA ARG A 69 -10.62 7.18 8.20
C ARG A 69 -9.65 7.68 9.27
N GLY A 70 -9.00 6.78 9.99
CA GLY A 70 -8.03 7.16 11.03
C GLY A 70 -6.84 7.92 10.46
N PHE A 71 -6.38 7.57 9.25
CA PHE A 71 -5.30 8.28 8.58
C PHE A 71 -5.73 9.69 8.14
N SER A 72 -6.95 9.83 7.62
CA SER A 72 -7.51 11.13 7.24
C SER A 72 -7.67 12.04 8.46
N GLU A 73 -8.20 11.52 9.57
CA GLU A 73 -8.32 12.26 10.84
C GLU A 73 -6.94 12.72 11.34
N PHE A 74 -5.94 11.84 11.33
CA PHE A 74 -4.56 12.19 11.66
C PHE A 74 -4.04 13.33 10.77
N LEU A 75 -4.24 13.24 9.45
CA LEU A 75 -3.83 14.30 8.53
C LEU A 75 -4.55 15.62 8.81
N THR A 76 -5.84 15.63 9.14
CA THR A 76 -6.53 16.90 9.44
C THR A 76 -5.94 17.65 10.63
N ILE A 77 -5.25 16.96 11.54
CA ILE A 77 -4.63 17.54 12.74
C ILE A 77 -3.19 17.94 12.46
N GLU A 78 -2.42 17.06 11.81
CA GLU A 78 -0.96 17.19 11.70
C GLU A 78 -0.50 17.77 10.35
N PHE A 79 -1.35 17.87 9.33
CA PHE A 79 -0.90 18.24 7.97
C PHE A 79 -0.15 19.58 7.90
N ASP A 80 -0.60 20.59 8.63
CA ASP A 80 0.00 21.92 8.62
C ASP A 80 1.37 21.98 9.31
N THR A 81 1.70 20.98 10.14
CA THR A 81 2.98 20.90 10.88
C THR A 81 3.99 19.97 10.21
N MET A 82 3.58 19.21 9.19
CA MET A 82 4.44 18.24 8.51
C MET A 82 5.49 18.89 7.62
N ASP A 83 6.72 18.36 7.71
CA ASP A 83 7.78 18.70 6.78
C ASP A 83 7.66 17.93 5.45
N THR A 84 8.51 18.29 4.49
CA THR A 84 8.52 17.66 3.15
C THR A 84 8.76 16.14 3.23
N ALA A 85 9.54 15.66 4.19
CA ALA A 85 9.83 14.24 4.35
C ALA A 85 8.60 13.46 4.86
N ALA A 86 7.92 13.99 5.88
CA ALA A 86 6.67 13.46 6.42
C ALA A 86 5.56 13.48 5.37
N LEU A 87 5.41 14.57 4.60
CA LEU A 87 4.47 14.63 3.48
C LEU A 87 4.78 13.59 2.40
N THR A 88 6.07 13.37 2.10
CA THR A 88 6.49 12.33 1.16
C THR A 88 6.14 10.93 1.69
N GLN A 89 6.35 10.68 2.98
CA GLN A 89 5.93 9.43 3.62
C GLN A 89 4.42 9.24 3.58
N CYS A 90 3.61 10.29 3.79
CA CYS A 90 2.15 10.23 3.66
C CYS A 90 1.73 9.77 2.25
N ARG A 91 2.38 10.30 1.21
CA ARG A 91 2.12 9.89 -0.19
C ARG A 91 2.46 8.42 -0.42
N VAL A 92 3.57 7.92 0.14
CA VAL A 92 3.93 6.50 0.09
C VAL A 92 2.85 5.65 0.75
N LEU A 93 2.41 6.01 1.95
CA LEU A 93 1.37 5.26 2.68
C LEU A 93 0.05 5.26 1.91
N LYS A 94 -0.36 6.41 1.37
CA LYS A 94 -1.59 6.51 0.58
C LYS A 94 -1.54 5.66 -0.69
N ALA A 95 -0.42 5.66 -1.42
CA ALA A 95 -0.28 4.82 -2.61
C ALA A 95 -0.36 3.32 -2.27
N ASN A 96 0.25 2.89 -1.16
CA ASN A 96 0.18 1.50 -0.69
C ASN A 96 -1.23 1.10 -0.23
N HIS A 97 -1.95 2.00 0.43
CA HIS A 97 -3.35 1.79 0.80
C HIS A 97 -4.26 1.61 -0.43
N LEU A 98 -4.13 2.47 -1.44
CA LEU A 98 -4.89 2.34 -2.69
C LEU A 98 -4.58 1.03 -3.41
N ALA A 99 -3.31 0.62 -3.44
CA ALA A 99 -2.92 -0.66 -4.01
C ALA A 99 -3.51 -1.86 -3.22
N CYS A 100 -3.58 -1.79 -1.88
CA CYS A 100 -4.32 -2.78 -1.10
C CYS A 100 -5.81 -2.84 -1.48
N ILE A 101 -6.46 -1.68 -1.67
CA ILE A 101 -7.87 -1.61 -2.11
C ILE A 101 -8.07 -2.32 -3.46
N ILE A 102 -7.15 -2.12 -4.40
CA ILE A 102 -7.17 -2.77 -5.70
C ILE A 102 -7.00 -4.29 -5.55
N MET A 103 -6.03 -4.74 -4.74
CA MET A 103 -5.77 -6.17 -4.52
C MET A 103 -6.94 -6.92 -3.87
N VAL A 104 -7.72 -6.27 -3.01
CA VAL A 104 -8.92 -6.90 -2.40
C VAL A 104 -10.17 -6.77 -3.26
N SER A 105 -10.10 -6.02 -4.35
CA SER A 105 -11.17 -5.96 -5.34
C SER A 105 -11.07 -7.20 -6.22
N ASP A 106 -12.13 -8.01 -6.22
CA ASP A 106 -12.13 -9.30 -6.91
C ASP A 106 -12.21 -9.12 -8.44
N PRO A 107 -11.18 -9.53 -9.21
CA PRO A 107 -11.19 -9.44 -10.67
C PRO A 107 -12.20 -10.37 -11.34
N GLU A 108 -12.58 -11.50 -10.70
CA GLU A 108 -13.51 -12.47 -11.27
C GLU A 108 -14.96 -11.97 -11.26
N THR A 109 -15.29 -11.01 -10.38
CA THR A 109 -16.66 -10.48 -10.27
C THR A 109 -16.94 -9.29 -11.19
N ARG A 110 -15.91 -8.70 -11.84
CA ARG A 110 -16.08 -7.49 -12.66
C ARG A 110 -15.18 -7.50 -13.90
N PRO A 111 -15.71 -7.82 -15.10
CA PRO A 111 -14.94 -7.73 -16.34
C PRO A 111 -14.40 -6.32 -16.65
N ASP A 112 -15.00 -5.27 -16.07
CA ASP A 112 -14.61 -3.87 -16.25
C ASP A 112 -13.85 -3.28 -15.03
N GLN A 113 -13.14 -4.12 -14.27
CA GLN A 113 -12.46 -3.68 -13.04
C GLN A 113 -11.50 -2.50 -13.28
N SER A 114 -10.84 -2.43 -14.44
CA SER A 114 -9.96 -1.31 -14.75
C SER A 114 -10.71 0.02 -14.93
N ALA A 115 -11.96 0.01 -15.40
CA ALA A 115 -12.78 1.21 -15.48
C ALA A 115 -13.31 1.58 -14.09
N ALA A 116 -13.70 0.58 -13.29
CA ALA A 116 -14.19 0.79 -11.92
C ALA A 116 -13.12 1.36 -10.97
N MET A 117 -11.84 1.02 -11.20
CA MET A 117 -10.71 1.41 -10.35
C MET A 117 -9.79 2.45 -11.04
N ALA A 118 -10.24 3.07 -12.14
CA ALA A 118 -9.43 4.00 -12.91
C ALA A 118 -8.94 5.20 -12.07
N ILE A 119 -9.74 5.63 -11.09
CA ILE A 119 -9.42 6.71 -10.17
C ILE A 119 -8.27 6.30 -9.26
N GLU A 120 -8.32 5.11 -8.68
CA GLU A 120 -7.29 4.56 -7.80
C GLU A 120 -5.98 4.34 -8.56
N PHE A 121 -6.04 3.80 -9.79
CA PHE A 121 -4.85 3.65 -10.63
C PHE A 121 -4.19 5.00 -10.93
N ARG A 122 -4.98 6.02 -11.29
CA ARG A 122 -4.47 7.37 -11.54
C ARG A 122 -3.84 7.97 -10.29
N ALA A 123 -4.52 7.89 -9.14
CA ALA A 123 -4.01 8.41 -7.88
C ALA A 123 -2.69 7.75 -7.46
N ILE A 124 -2.54 6.43 -7.66
CA ILE A 124 -1.26 5.74 -7.41
C ILE A 124 -0.15 6.31 -8.28
N VAL A 125 -0.39 6.50 -9.57
CA VAL A 125 0.60 7.04 -10.51
C VAL A 125 1.02 8.46 -10.12
N GLU A 126 0.05 9.33 -9.82
CA GLU A 126 0.31 10.72 -9.40
C GLU A 126 1.09 10.80 -8.08
N LEU A 127 0.71 9.98 -7.09
CA LEU A 127 1.43 9.91 -5.81
C LEU A 127 2.86 9.38 -5.98
N ALA A 128 3.04 8.34 -6.80
CA ALA A 128 4.35 7.78 -7.08
C ALA A 128 5.27 8.80 -7.77
N GLU A 129 4.73 9.53 -8.74
CA GLU A 129 5.44 10.62 -9.40
C GLU A 129 5.85 11.71 -8.42
N ALA A 130 4.93 12.20 -7.58
CA ALA A 130 5.23 13.22 -6.58
C ALA A 130 6.31 12.78 -5.58
N VAL A 131 6.30 11.51 -5.16
CA VAL A 131 7.34 10.94 -4.28
C VAL A 131 8.69 10.92 -4.98
N LEU A 132 8.75 10.45 -6.22
CA LEU A 132 10.00 10.38 -6.97
C LEU A 132 10.58 11.78 -7.26
N GLN A 133 9.74 12.75 -7.60
CA GLN A 133 10.16 14.15 -7.78
C GLN A 133 10.66 14.77 -6.47
N ALA A 134 10.00 14.51 -5.34
CA ALA A 134 10.45 14.98 -4.03
C ALA A 134 11.85 14.43 -3.67
N ARG A 135 12.13 13.16 -4.00
CA ARG A 135 13.45 12.55 -3.79
C ARG A 135 14.56 13.16 -4.65
N ILE A 136 14.23 13.62 -5.86
CA ILE A 136 15.20 14.29 -6.75
C ILE A 136 15.50 15.71 -6.26
N THR A 137 14.46 16.43 -5.86
CA THR A 137 14.55 17.85 -5.49
C THR A 137 15.10 18.07 -4.08
N SER A 138 14.98 17.06 -3.21
CA SER A 138 15.56 17.06 -1.88
C SER A 138 16.56 15.90 -1.74
N PRO A 139 17.73 15.97 -2.40
CA PRO A 139 18.78 14.97 -2.19
C PRO A 139 19.22 15.10 -0.73
N THR A 140 18.91 14.07 0.08
CA THR A 140 19.40 13.99 1.45
C THR A 140 20.90 14.28 1.49
N PRO A 141 21.41 15.19 2.35
CA PRO A 141 22.84 15.34 2.51
C PRO A 141 23.43 13.99 2.92
N SER A 142 24.51 13.57 2.25
CA SER A 142 25.26 12.36 2.57
C SER A 142 25.41 12.21 4.07
N ALA A 143 25.11 11.00 4.55
CA ALA A 143 25.21 10.59 5.95
C ALA A 143 26.63 10.82 6.50
N SER A 144 26.88 12.01 7.01
CA SER A 144 28.00 12.34 7.87
C SER A 144 27.46 13.31 8.93
N ASN A 145 27.19 12.79 10.13
CA ASN A 145 26.95 13.51 11.38
C ASN A 145 25.50 13.69 11.89
N ALA A 146 24.59 12.72 11.70
CA ALA A 146 23.32 12.73 12.45
C ALA A 146 23.44 11.91 13.75
N THR A 147 23.26 12.58 14.89
CA THR A 147 23.10 12.01 16.23
C THR A 147 21.82 11.16 16.33
N PRO A 148 21.77 10.15 17.23
CA PRO A 148 20.78 9.09 17.18
C PRO A 148 19.54 9.42 18.02
N VAL A 149 18.64 10.30 17.56
CA VAL A 149 17.33 10.44 18.23
C VAL A 149 16.12 10.46 17.28
N ASP A 150 16.22 10.93 16.02
CA ASP A 150 15.04 10.99 15.12
C ASP A 150 15.25 10.44 13.69
N ALA A 151 16.37 9.74 13.43
CA ALA A 151 16.70 9.20 12.10
C ALA A 151 15.99 7.87 11.74
N ASN A 152 14.85 7.56 12.35
CA ASN A 152 14.03 6.41 11.96
C ASN A 152 12.90 6.86 11.03
N LEU A 153 13.27 7.38 9.86
CA LEU A 153 12.39 7.31 8.69
C LEU A 153 12.24 5.80 8.39
N VAL A 154 11.24 5.15 9.00
CA VAL A 154 10.98 3.72 8.81
C VAL A 154 10.55 3.51 7.35
N THR A 155 11.53 3.35 6.46
CA THR A 155 11.37 3.05 5.03
C THR A 155 11.43 1.54 4.76
N SER A 156 11.66 0.72 5.78
CA SER A 156 11.69 -0.72 5.62
C SER A 156 10.29 -1.26 5.33
N GLY A 157 10.04 -1.64 4.07
CA GLY A 157 8.94 -2.52 3.66
C GLY A 157 7.87 -1.89 2.76
N LEU A 158 7.53 -0.61 2.91
CA LEU A 158 6.57 0.09 2.03
C LEU A 158 7.29 1.17 1.22
N ASP A 159 7.12 1.12 -0.09
CA ASP A 159 7.58 2.14 -1.04
C ASP A 159 6.57 2.25 -2.20
N VAL A 160 6.74 3.20 -3.11
CA VAL A 160 5.90 3.38 -4.30
C VAL A 160 6.10 2.27 -5.34
N TYR A 161 7.13 1.44 -5.20
CA TYR A 161 7.39 0.30 -6.08
C TYR A 161 6.27 -0.74 -6.06
N GLY A 162 5.80 -1.15 -4.88
CA GLY A 162 4.71 -2.12 -4.72
C GLY A 162 3.42 -1.67 -5.42
N PRO A 163 2.92 -0.45 -5.16
CA PRO A 163 1.77 0.12 -5.86
C PRO A 163 1.92 0.18 -7.38
N LEU A 164 3.10 0.58 -7.88
CA LEU A 164 3.36 0.60 -9.33
C LEU A 164 3.27 -0.80 -9.95
N GLN A 165 3.71 -1.85 -9.25
CA GLN A 165 3.54 -3.23 -9.73
C GLN A 165 2.07 -3.63 -9.84
N VAL A 166 1.23 -3.23 -8.87
CA VAL A 166 -0.22 -3.48 -8.91
C VAL A 166 -0.85 -2.79 -10.12
N VAL A 167 -0.50 -1.53 -10.40
CA VAL A 167 -0.96 -0.82 -11.61
C VAL A 167 -0.53 -1.57 -12.87
N LEU A 168 0.73 -1.99 -12.97
CA LEU A 168 1.25 -2.70 -14.15
C LEU A 168 0.61 -4.07 -14.38
N ALA A 169 0.17 -4.74 -13.31
CA ALA A 169 -0.46 -6.05 -13.38
C ALA A 169 -1.96 -5.98 -13.74
N GLN A 170 -2.66 -4.92 -13.30
CA GLN A 170 -4.13 -4.91 -13.33
C GLN A 170 -4.75 -3.76 -14.15
N CYS A 171 -4.01 -2.71 -14.47
CA CYS A 171 -4.54 -1.57 -15.23
C CYS A 171 -4.52 -1.84 -16.74
N THR A 172 -5.67 -1.70 -17.41
CA THR A 172 -5.78 -1.82 -18.87
C THR A 172 -5.78 -0.47 -19.59
N VAL A 173 -5.83 0.63 -18.84
CA VAL A 173 -5.74 1.99 -19.40
C VAL A 173 -4.28 2.26 -19.81
N MET A 174 -4.03 2.20 -21.12
CA MET A 174 -2.67 2.27 -21.69
C MET A 174 -1.85 3.49 -21.27
N GLU A 175 -2.48 4.66 -21.12
CA GLU A 175 -1.81 5.88 -20.68
C GLU A 175 -1.26 5.74 -19.25
N LEU A 176 -2.10 5.29 -18.32
CA LEU A 176 -1.72 5.07 -16.92
C LEU A 176 -0.68 3.96 -16.79
N TRP A 177 -0.85 2.87 -17.55
CA TRP A 177 0.09 1.76 -17.58
C TRP A 177 1.48 2.22 -18.07
N SER A 178 1.53 2.96 -19.18
CA SER A 178 2.77 3.50 -19.75
C SER A 178 3.49 4.41 -18.77
N ARG A 179 2.74 5.29 -18.10
CA ARG A 179 3.29 6.19 -17.08
C ARG A 179 3.84 5.41 -15.88
N ALA A 180 3.08 4.44 -15.35
CA ALA A 180 3.52 3.59 -14.26
C ALA A 180 4.81 2.84 -14.61
N HIS A 181 4.93 2.34 -15.85
CA HIS A 181 6.11 1.61 -16.31
C HIS A 181 7.35 2.49 -16.37
N GLN A 182 7.21 3.75 -16.79
CA GLN A 182 8.31 4.73 -16.76
C GLN A 182 8.78 5.01 -15.33
N LEU A 183 7.85 5.32 -14.42
CA LEU A 183 8.15 5.61 -13.01
C LEU A 183 8.80 4.41 -12.32
N TYR A 184 8.33 3.19 -12.62
CA TYR A 184 8.90 1.95 -12.10
C TYR A 184 10.37 1.77 -12.50
N LYS A 185 10.70 2.03 -13.78
CA LYS A 185 12.09 2.00 -14.26
C LYS A 185 12.95 3.05 -13.58
N MET A 186 12.44 4.27 -13.44
CA MET A 186 13.13 5.37 -12.78
C MET A 186 13.48 5.05 -11.31
N ASN A 187 12.56 4.40 -10.58
CA ASN A 187 12.82 3.98 -9.20
C ASN A 187 13.92 2.90 -9.12
N ARG A 188 14.00 1.96 -10.08
CA ARG A 188 15.08 0.94 -10.10
C ARG A 188 16.48 1.55 -10.29
N VAL A 189 16.60 2.61 -11.09
CA VAL A 189 17.89 3.27 -11.35
C VAL A 189 18.40 4.00 -10.11
N ASN A 190 17.53 4.51 -9.25
CA ASN A 190 17.93 5.20 -8.01
C ASN A 190 18.34 4.25 -6.87
N LEU A 191 18.13 2.94 -7.01
CA LEU A 191 18.46 1.91 -6.02
C LEU A 191 19.68 1.04 -6.43
N SER A 192 20.29 1.33 -7.58
CA SER A 192 21.46 0.61 -8.13
C SER A 192 22.70 1.49 -8.00
#